data_AF-A0A359AZW1-F1
#
_entry.id   AF-A0A359AZW1-F1
#
_cell.length_a   1.000
_cell.length_b   1.000
_cell.length_c   1.000
_cell.angle_alpha   90.00
_cell.angle_beta   90.00
_cell.angle_gamma   90.00
#
_symmetry.space_group_name_H-M   'P 1'
#
loop_
_entity.id
_entity.type
_entity.pdbx_description
1 polymer ?
#
loop_
_entity_poly.entity_id
_entity_poly.type
_entity_poly.pdbx_seq_one_letter_code
_entity_poly.pdbx_strand_id
1 'polypeptide(L)'
;MKYTYYIYAVALAFALSVAGCNKTDDTGIGDDMQVIDGIELGLGAVETSSEATTRATVNNVVYAVNTTEDPTRTKNAQNFITDRNEWKLDFHLFNGNVEDKYTPGSFIGQTDSDNDGNWKPSGDFFFPNYFKPWAALWLYYDTKDKEVAKIQSDKTVFLQQDQLYRPKSQLGSIAKKISVELQHQRAMINFKFEGIQRSDIVESSVKVVVNGEIYTPYNVRTDGTLEYLLILPESIKTSDGTGMKVTYSTVNFPSGASIHQSIDYELPVTLNSGNELGSNNCYCFTLSGKELSISPVTIVNWTTGEPVSGEYVAVTAYPTFKGPANKTYYFYYDNKLVDAQGKAILQAINFNKDGECTIKPDGRIITHILTNAADIPTDQNKLVPPIILGNTEKMYIAI
;
A
#
# COMPACT_ATOMS: atom_id res chain seq x y z
N MET A 1 38.19 61.74 29.31
CA MET A 1 36.89 61.07 29.51
C MET A 1 36.21 60.82 28.16
N LYS A 2 36.72 59.87 27.35
CA LYS A 2 36.21 59.56 26.00
C LYS A 2 35.86 58.08 25.77
N TYR A 3 35.92 57.26 26.82
CA TYR A 3 35.78 55.80 26.69
C TYR A 3 34.53 55.21 27.35
N THR A 4 33.73 56.02 28.06
CA THR A 4 32.54 55.53 28.78
C THR A 4 31.26 55.57 27.92
N TYR A 5 31.24 56.32 26.82
CA TYR A 5 30.05 56.41 25.93
C TYR A 5 29.99 55.33 24.84
N TYR A 6 31.10 54.65 24.53
CA TYR A 6 31.13 53.61 23.49
C TYR A 6 30.59 52.26 23.95
N ILE A 7 30.69 51.94 25.25
CA ILE A 7 30.21 50.66 25.78
C ILE A 7 28.67 50.64 25.85
N TYR A 8 28.03 51.77 26.16
CA TYR A 8 26.57 51.88 26.16
C TYR A 8 25.96 51.88 24.74
N ALA A 9 26.66 52.44 23.74
CA ALA A 9 26.18 52.43 22.35
C ALA A 9 26.27 51.03 21.70
N VAL A 10 27.32 50.26 22.01
CA VAL A 10 27.48 48.89 21.50
C VAL A 10 26.54 47.92 22.22
N ALA A 11 26.27 48.12 23.51
CA ALA A 11 25.27 47.34 24.24
C ALA A 11 23.83 47.65 23.76
N LEU A 12 23.50 48.89 23.39
CA LEU A 12 22.20 49.21 22.78
C LEU A 12 22.07 48.65 21.36
N ALA A 13 23.14 48.67 20.55
CA ALA A 13 23.15 48.11 19.20
C ALA A 13 23.09 46.57 19.22
N PHE A 14 23.66 45.90 20.23
CA PHE A 14 23.48 44.47 20.44
C PHE A 14 22.11 44.13 21.06
N ALA A 15 21.55 44.96 21.94
CA ALA A 15 20.18 44.75 22.44
C ALA A 15 19.11 44.96 21.35
N LEU A 16 19.37 45.81 20.36
CA LEU A 16 18.47 46.05 19.22
C LEU A 16 18.67 45.10 18.03
N SER A 17 19.82 44.40 17.94
CA SER A 17 20.05 43.32 16.97
C SER A 17 19.79 41.91 17.53
N VAL A 18 19.53 41.81 18.83
CA VAL A 18 19.02 40.61 19.52
C VAL A 18 17.65 40.91 20.14
N ALA A 19 16.85 41.77 19.50
CA ALA A 19 15.42 41.58 19.50
C ALA A 19 15.15 40.30 18.69
N GLY A 20 15.43 39.15 19.29
CA GLY A 20 14.89 37.91 18.81
C GLY A 20 13.39 38.10 18.78
N CYS A 21 12.79 38.07 17.58
CA CYS A 21 11.36 37.91 17.40
C CYS A 21 10.92 36.88 18.43
N ASN A 22 10.13 37.36 19.39
CA ASN A 22 9.60 36.49 20.40
C ASN A 22 8.79 35.42 19.66
N LYS A 23 8.85 34.16 20.10
CA LYS A 23 8.01 33.09 19.51
C LYS A 23 6.50 33.39 19.67
N THR A 24 6.16 34.45 20.39
CA THR A 24 4.82 34.97 20.66
C THR A 24 4.64 36.44 20.26
N ASP A 25 5.48 37.02 19.39
CA ASP A 25 5.24 38.40 18.90
C ASP A 25 3.98 38.44 18.01
N ASP A 26 3.06 39.34 18.35
CA ASP A 26 1.91 39.68 17.53
C ASP A 26 2.41 40.30 16.23
N THR A 27 2.22 39.61 15.11
CA THR A 27 2.55 40.17 13.79
C THR A 27 1.64 41.36 13.53
N GLY A 28 2.18 42.57 13.61
CA GLY A 28 1.51 43.76 13.09
C GLY A 28 1.26 43.62 11.60
N ILE A 29 0.03 43.90 11.16
CA ILE A 29 -0.35 43.98 9.75
C ILE A 29 0.31 45.25 9.17
N GLY A 30 1.54 45.16 8.71
CA GLY A 30 2.25 46.25 8.03
C GLY A 30 3.51 45.74 7.33
N ASP A 31 3.73 46.19 6.08
CA ASP A 31 4.84 46.05 5.10
C ASP A 31 5.72 44.78 5.01
N ASP A 32 5.78 43.95 6.05
CA ASP A 32 6.57 42.71 6.17
C ASP A 32 5.72 41.44 6.02
N MET A 33 4.50 41.54 5.49
CA MET A 33 3.64 40.40 5.18
C MET A 33 3.56 40.14 3.67
N GLN A 34 3.71 38.89 3.25
CA GLN A 34 3.51 38.49 1.86
C GLN A 34 2.09 37.96 1.66
N VAL A 35 1.37 38.49 0.67
CA VAL A 35 0.09 37.92 0.22
C VAL A 35 0.33 36.56 -0.42
N ILE A 36 -0.53 35.59 -0.09
CA ILE A 36 -0.50 34.23 -0.60
C ILE A 36 -1.23 34.19 -1.94
N ASP A 37 -0.48 33.94 -3.01
CA ASP A 37 -1.06 33.74 -4.35
C ASP A 37 -1.69 32.35 -4.47
N GLY A 38 -1.19 31.36 -3.75
CA GLY A 38 -1.79 30.03 -3.62
C GLY A 38 -0.84 28.97 -3.04
N ILE A 39 -1.40 27.81 -2.71
CA ILE A 39 -0.66 26.63 -2.26
C ILE A 39 -0.80 25.53 -3.31
N GLU A 40 0.31 25.10 -3.88
CA GLU A 40 0.38 23.94 -4.77
C GLU A 40 0.68 22.69 -3.95
N LEU A 41 0.00 21.60 -4.27
CA LEU A 41 0.16 20.33 -3.55
C LEU A 41 0.87 19.31 -4.44
N GLY A 42 1.97 18.77 -3.94
CA GLY A 42 2.69 17.66 -4.55
C GLY A 42 2.33 16.33 -3.91
N LEU A 43 2.15 15.29 -4.73
CA LEU A 43 2.10 13.91 -4.29
C LEU A 43 3.49 13.28 -4.51
N GLY A 44 4.39 13.57 -3.57
CA GLY A 44 5.81 13.22 -3.60
C GLY A 44 6.70 14.44 -3.84
N ALA A 45 7.99 14.19 -4.10
CA ALA A 45 8.97 15.25 -4.32
C ALA A 45 8.60 16.17 -5.48
N VAL A 46 8.57 17.48 -5.23
CA VAL A 46 8.24 18.53 -6.23
C VAL A 46 9.52 19.22 -6.67
N GLU A 47 10.29 18.61 -7.58
CA GLU A 47 11.37 19.30 -8.32
C GLU A 47 11.54 18.75 -9.75
N THR A 48 12.14 19.58 -10.60
CA THR A 48 12.23 19.44 -12.06
C THR A 48 12.87 18.13 -12.54
N SER A 49 12.07 17.38 -13.30
CA SER A 49 12.48 16.47 -14.39
C SER A 49 13.56 15.42 -14.07
N SER A 50 13.15 14.39 -13.36
CA SER A 50 13.13 13.06 -13.95
C SER A 50 11.84 12.44 -13.46
N GLU A 51 11.01 11.96 -14.38
CA GLU A 51 9.90 11.08 -14.04
C GLU A 51 10.27 10.19 -12.85
N ALA A 52 9.39 10.04 -11.88
CA ALA A 52 9.36 8.79 -11.13
C ALA A 52 8.90 7.69 -12.11
N THR A 53 9.70 7.36 -13.14
CA THR A 53 9.31 6.42 -14.20
C THR A 53 9.60 4.98 -13.86
N THR A 54 10.27 4.68 -12.76
CA THR A 54 10.37 3.30 -12.34
C THR A 54 9.07 2.90 -11.66
N ARG A 55 8.15 2.35 -12.46
CA ARG A 55 7.12 1.39 -12.03
C ARG A 55 7.67 0.61 -10.83
N ALA A 56 6.87 0.38 -9.80
CA ALA A 56 7.19 -0.57 -8.73
C ALA A 56 7.41 -1.96 -9.37
N THR A 57 8.63 -2.17 -9.88
CA THR A 57 9.10 -3.41 -10.47
C THR A 57 9.83 -4.10 -9.35
N VAL A 58 9.03 -4.78 -8.55
CA VAL A 58 9.48 -5.50 -7.39
C VAL A 58 9.84 -6.90 -7.87
N ASN A 59 11.11 -7.29 -7.79
CA ASN A 59 11.57 -8.62 -8.21
C ASN A 59 11.13 -8.99 -9.65
N ASN A 60 11.23 -8.05 -10.60
CA ASN A 60 10.75 -8.18 -11.99
C ASN A 60 9.21 -8.30 -12.16
N VAL A 61 8.44 -8.08 -11.10
CA VAL A 61 6.98 -8.05 -11.13
C VAL A 61 6.50 -6.60 -11.15
N VAL A 62 5.72 -6.24 -12.15
CA VAL A 62 5.05 -4.93 -12.22
C VAL A 62 3.75 -4.98 -11.43
N TYR A 63 3.58 -4.02 -10.53
CA TYR A 63 2.37 -3.78 -9.75
C TYR A 63 1.70 -2.45 -10.14
N ALA A 64 0.39 -2.37 -9.90
CA ALA A 64 -0.45 -1.23 -10.24
C ALA A 64 -0.16 0.03 -9.41
N VAL A 65 0.40 -0.09 -8.20
CA VAL A 65 0.65 1.05 -7.30
C VAL A 65 1.48 2.14 -7.98
N ASN A 66 1.05 3.39 -7.83
CA ASN A 66 1.67 4.55 -8.48
C ASN A 66 1.80 4.43 -10.01
N THR A 67 0.95 3.62 -10.66
CA THR A 67 0.75 3.61 -12.12
C THR A 67 -0.58 4.24 -12.51
N THR A 68 -0.82 4.45 -13.81
CA THR A 68 -2.10 4.99 -14.31
C THR A 68 -3.32 4.14 -13.96
N GLU A 69 -3.12 2.90 -13.54
CA GLU A 69 -4.19 2.00 -13.12
C GLU A 69 -4.54 2.15 -11.62
N ASP A 70 -3.65 2.75 -10.83
CA ASP A 70 -3.92 3.11 -9.44
C ASP A 70 -4.81 4.36 -9.40
N PRO A 71 -6.07 4.26 -8.91
CA PRO A 71 -6.98 5.39 -8.90
C PRO A 71 -6.49 6.53 -7.98
N THR A 72 -5.62 6.24 -7.01
CA THR A 72 -5.08 7.25 -6.07
C THR A 72 -3.93 8.05 -6.66
N ARG A 73 -3.32 7.57 -7.76
CA ARG A 73 -2.29 8.28 -8.53
C ARG A 73 -2.90 9.41 -9.36
N THR A 74 -3.23 10.48 -8.66
CA THR A 74 -3.88 11.69 -9.18
C THR A 74 -2.85 12.80 -9.22
N LYS A 75 -1.86 12.66 -10.11
CA LYS A 75 -0.76 13.61 -10.26
C LYS A 75 -0.25 13.73 -11.71
N ASN A 76 0.26 14.90 -12.05
CA ASN A 76 0.87 15.18 -13.35
C ASN A 76 2.35 14.73 -13.42
N ALA A 77 3.01 15.02 -14.53
CA ALA A 77 4.41 14.65 -14.76
C ALA A 77 5.41 15.34 -13.81
N GLN A 78 4.99 16.42 -13.15
CA GLN A 78 5.76 17.17 -12.15
C GLN A 78 5.33 16.83 -10.71
N ASN A 79 4.61 15.73 -10.51
CA ASN A 79 4.04 15.27 -9.24
C ASN A 79 3.02 16.21 -8.58
N PHE A 80 2.55 17.26 -9.25
CA PHE A 80 1.46 18.07 -8.71
C PHE A 80 0.14 17.32 -8.79
N ILE A 81 -0.66 17.43 -7.73
CA ILE A 81 -1.96 16.78 -7.62
C ILE A 81 -2.89 17.28 -8.74
N THR A 82 -3.61 16.35 -9.37
CA THR A 82 -4.67 16.59 -10.35
C THR A 82 -5.97 15.94 -9.88
N ASP A 83 -7.11 16.26 -10.49
CA ASP A 83 -8.38 15.51 -10.31
C ASP A 83 -8.85 15.33 -8.83
N ARG A 84 -8.50 16.30 -7.96
CA ARG A 84 -8.93 16.36 -6.55
C ARG A 84 -9.66 17.68 -6.22
N ASN A 85 -10.32 18.28 -7.21
CA ASN A 85 -11.06 19.53 -7.08
C ASN A 85 -12.20 19.50 -6.05
N GLU A 86 -12.83 18.34 -5.85
CA GLU A 86 -13.88 18.16 -4.83
C GLU A 86 -13.31 17.95 -3.40
N TRP A 87 -11.99 17.81 -3.26
CA TRP A 87 -11.36 17.58 -1.97
C TRP A 87 -11.25 18.88 -1.19
N LYS A 88 -11.04 18.74 0.12
CA LYS A 88 -10.88 19.84 1.07
C LYS A 88 -9.48 19.84 1.63
N LEU A 89 -8.89 21.02 1.71
CA LEU A 89 -7.58 21.28 2.29
C LEU A 89 -7.72 21.99 3.63
N ASP A 90 -7.14 21.38 4.66
CA ASP A 90 -6.75 22.07 5.89
C ASP A 90 -5.29 22.47 5.78
N PHE A 91 -5.00 23.75 6.01
CA PHE A 91 -3.64 24.29 6.05
C PHE A 91 -3.42 25.01 7.37
N HIS A 92 -2.49 24.52 8.16
CA HIS A 92 -2.08 25.15 9.41
C HIS A 92 -0.64 25.63 9.30
N LEU A 93 -0.45 26.94 9.45
CA LEU A 93 0.85 27.58 9.52
C LEU A 93 1.23 27.86 10.98
N PHE A 94 2.51 27.74 11.31
CA PHE A 94 3.05 28.01 12.64
C PHE A 94 4.32 28.86 12.56
N ASN A 95 4.49 29.73 13.55
CA ASN A 95 5.74 30.48 13.74
C ASN A 95 6.77 29.61 14.48
N GLY A 96 7.47 28.76 13.74
CA GLY A 96 8.38 27.78 14.31
C GLY A 96 7.65 26.56 14.88
N ASN A 97 8.36 25.74 15.67
CA ASN A 97 7.80 24.54 16.28
C ASN A 97 6.97 24.86 17.54
N VAL A 98 5.82 25.51 17.36
CA VAL A 98 4.87 25.91 18.43
C VAL A 98 3.49 25.30 18.20
N GLU A 99 2.70 25.10 19.25
CA GLU A 99 1.36 24.49 19.12
C GLU A 99 0.33 25.45 18.51
N ASP A 100 0.44 26.74 18.82
CA ASP A 100 -0.50 27.74 18.34
C ASP A 100 -0.31 28.03 16.86
N LYS A 101 -1.41 27.90 16.11
CA LYS A 101 -1.45 28.20 14.68
C LYS A 101 -1.46 29.72 14.45
N TYR A 102 -0.81 30.13 13.37
CA TYR A 102 -0.91 31.47 12.84
C TYR A 102 -2.21 31.61 12.03
N THR A 103 -3.26 32.11 12.69
CA THR A 103 -4.62 32.21 12.11
C THR A 103 -4.68 32.95 10.77
N PRO A 104 -4.02 34.11 10.56
CA PRO A 104 -4.12 34.84 9.28
C PRO A 104 -3.52 34.11 8.07
N GLY A 105 -2.69 33.09 8.32
CA GLY A 105 -2.12 32.22 7.28
C GLY A 105 -2.65 30.79 7.34
N SER A 106 -3.66 30.50 8.16
CA SER A 106 -4.22 29.14 8.32
C SER A 106 -5.70 29.07 7.94
N PHE A 107 -6.12 27.96 7.34
CA PHE A 107 -7.52 27.72 6.97
C PHE A 107 -7.90 26.24 7.05
N ILE A 108 -9.20 25.97 7.02
CA ILE A 108 -9.77 24.63 7.17
C ILE A 108 -10.83 24.45 6.08
N GLY A 109 -10.86 23.26 5.48
CA GLY A 109 -11.95 22.81 4.63
C GLY A 109 -12.03 23.48 3.26
N GLN A 110 -10.93 24.04 2.75
CA GLN A 110 -10.99 24.83 1.53
C GLN A 110 -10.90 23.96 0.27
N THR A 111 -11.73 24.23 -0.74
CA THR A 111 -11.73 23.52 -2.03
C THR A 111 -10.92 24.30 -3.09
N ASP A 112 -10.36 23.59 -4.07
CA ASP A 112 -9.81 24.20 -5.30
C ASP A 112 -10.94 24.57 -6.26
N SER A 113 -11.68 25.64 -5.92
CA SER A 113 -12.87 26.07 -6.66
C SER A 113 -12.57 26.55 -8.07
N ASP A 114 -11.35 27.06 -8.29
CA ASP A 114 -10.92 27.60 -9.57
C ASP A 114 -10.30 26.51 -10.46
N ASN A 115 -10.05 25.32 -9.89
CA ASN A 115 -9.49 24.15 -10.55
C ASN A 115 -8.17 24.46 -11.28
N ASP A 116 -7.36 25.31 -10.65
CA ASP A 116 -6.09 25.80 -11.17
C ASP A 116 -4.88 25.22 -10.41
N GLY A 117 -5.14 24.31 -9.47
CA GLY A 117 -4.14 23.68 -8.62
C GLY A 117 -3.63 24.56 -7.48
N ASN A 118 -4.24 25.73 -7.25
CA ASN A 118 -3.82 26.72 -6.27
C ASN A 118 -4.83 26.85 -5.13
N TRP A 119 -4.54 26.16 -4.04
CA TRP A 119 -5.45 26.12 -2.90
C TRP A 119 -5.31 27.36 -2.03
N LYS A 120 -6.40 28.12 -1.89
CA LYS A 120 -6.51 29.23 -0.92
C LYS A 120 -7.99 29.62 -0.67
N PRO A 121 -8.31 30.23 0.47
CA PRO A 121 -9.63 30.81 0.73
C PRO A 121 -9.94 32.02 -0.16
N SER A 122 -11.21 32.42 -0.19
CA SER A 122 -11.61 33.70 -0.78
C SER A 122 -11.17 34.86 0.11
N GLY A 123 -10.33 35.76 -0.43
CA GLY A 123 -9.79 36.92 0.27
C GLY A 123 -8.28 36.89 0.40
N ASP A 124 -7.71 37.95 0.98
CA ASP A 124 -6.27 38.06 1.16
C ASP A 124 -5.82 37.21 2.36
N PHE A 125 -4.95 36.25 2.07
CA PHE A 125 -4.27 35.43 3.04
C PHE A 125 -2.82 35.87 3.12
N PHE A 126 -2.24 35.86 4.32
CA PHE A 126 -0.92 36.45 4.54
C PHE A 126 0.04 35.45 5.18
N PHE A 127 1.22 35.37 4.60
CA PHE A 127 2.38 34.80 5.26
C PHE A 127 3.18 35.90 5.95
N PRO A 128 3.53 35.71 7.23
CA PRO A 128 4.56 36.52 7.84
C PRO A 128 5.88 36.25 7.15
N ASN A 129 6.77 37.24 7.07
CA ASN A 129 8.12 37.06 6.54
C ASN A 129 9.01 36.28 7.53
N TYR A 130 8.66 35.01 7.77
CA TYR A 130 9.40 34.10 8.62
C TYR A 130 10.55 33.46 7.84
N PHE A 131 11.75 33.48 8.44
CA PHE A 131 12.90 32.76 7.88
C PHE A 131 12.73 31.23 7.90
N LYS A 132 11.85 30.70 8.78
CA LYS A 132 11.66 29.24 9.01
C LYS A 132 10.23 28.91 9.47
N PRO A 133 9.20 29.09 8.63
CA PRO A 133 7.83 28.69 8.99
C PRO A 133 7.72 27.17 9.19
N TRP A 134 6.69 26.75 9.91
CA TRP A 134 6.30 25.35 10.00
C TRP A 134 4.87 25.20 9.48
N ALA A 135 4.56 24.08 8.84
CA ALA A 135 3.21 23.82 8.34
C ALA A 135 2.79 22.37 8.53
N ALA A 136 1.49 22.17 8.71
CA ALA A 136 0.81 20.88 8.73
C ALA A 136 -0.41 20.95 7.81
N LEU A 137 -0.63 19.91 6.99
CA LEU A 137 -1.70 19.90 5.99
C LEU A 137 -2.48 18.60 6.04
N TRP A 138 -3.76 18.68 5.69
CA TRP A 138 -4.63 17.54 5.40
C TRP A 138 -5.40 17.80 4.12
N LEU A 139 -5.33 16.87 3.17
CA LEU A 139 -6.17 16.87 1.98
C LEU A 139 -7.08 15.63 2.02
N TYR A 140 -8.38 15.84 2.00
CA TYR A 140 -9.37 14.76 2.16
C TYR A 140 -10.65 15.03 1.35
N TYR A 141 -11.34 13.98 0.92
CA TYR A 141 -12.59 14.12 0.16
C TYR A 141 -13.78 14.54 1.06
N ASP A 142 -14.05 13.77 2.11
CA ASP A 142 -15.23 13.93 2.98
C ASP A 142 -14.86 14.58 4.31
N THR A 143 -14.12 13.83 5.13
CA THR A 143 -13.56 14.24 6.41
C THR A 143 -12.15 13.67 6.57
N LYS A 144 -11.27 14.38 7.31
CA LYS A 144 -9.93 13.89 7.66
C LYS A 144 -9.96 12.64 8.55
N ASP A 145 -11.05 12.44 9.28
CA ASP A 145 -11.23 11.32 10.22
C ASP A 145 -11.99 10.14 9.57
N LYS A 146 -11.98 10.04 8.24
CA LYS A 146 -12.74 9.02 7.51
C LYS A 146 -12.19 7.63 7.83
N GLU A 147 -13.09 6.75 8.26
CA GLU A 147 -12.78 5.35 8.49
C GLU A 147 -12.56 4.60 7.17
N VAL A 148 -11.72 3.56 7.22
CA VAL A 148 -11.49 2.66 6.10
C VAL A 148 -12.70 1.74 5.93
N ALA A 149 -13.30 1.75 4.74
CA ALA A 149 -14.46 0.93 4.44
C ALA A 149 -14.09 -0.55 4.33
N LYS A 150 -14.96 -1.44 4.81
CA LYS A 150 -14.81 -2.90 4.63
C LYS A 150 -15.06 -3.33 3.18
N ILE A 151 -15.88 -2.60 2.43
CA ILE A 151 -16.16 -2.88 1.02
C ILE A 151 -15.60 -1.74 0.19
N GLN A 152 -14.55 -2.01 -0.58
CA GLN A 152 -13.82 -1.01 -1.35
C GLN A 152 -13.82 -1.30 -2.85
N SER A 153 -14.75 -2.15 -3.32
CA SER A 153 -14.84 -2.56 -4.74
C SER A 153 -15.24 -1.42 -5.68
N ASP A 154 -15.81 -0.33 -5.16
CA ASP A 154 -16.17 0.85 -5.93
C ASP A 154 -15.05 1.90 -5.89
N LYS A 155 -14.74 2.52 -7.04
CA LYS A 155 -13.66 3.50 -7.16
C LYS A 155 -13.88 4.73 -6.27
N THR A 156 -15.13 5.20 -6.17
CA THR A 156 -15.46 6.38 -5.36
C THR A 156 -15.25 6.08 -3.89
N VAL A 157 -15.77 4.94 -3.42
CA VAL A 157 -15.55 4.49 -2.05
C VAL A 157 -14.06 4.31 -1.75
N PHE A 158 -13.30 3.73 -2.69
CA PHE A 158 -11.87 3.54 -2.57
C PHE A 158 -11.11 4.87 -2.42
N LEU A 159 -11.50 5.91 -3.17
CA LEU A 159 -10.85 7.23 -3.12
C LEU A 159 -11.24 8.07 -1.90
N GLN A 160 -12.46 7.93 -1.37
CA GLN A 160 -12.92 8.73 -0.23
C GLN A 160 -12.09 8.50 1.05
N GLN A 161 -11.46 7.34 1.16
CA GLN A 161 -10.63 6.93 2.29
C GLN A 161 -9.12 7.19 2.07
N ASP A 162 -8.73 7.78 0.94
CA ASP A 162 -7.33 8.09 0.59
C ASP A 162 -6.87 9.45 1.16
N GLN A 163 -6.85 9.62 2.48
CA GLN A 163 -6.41 10.88 3.09
C GLN A 163 -4.92 11.12 2.79
N LEU A 164 -4.60 12.32 2.34
CA LEU A 164 -3.21 12.79 2.27
C LEU A 164 -2.94 13.75 3.42
N TYR A 165 -1.73 13.70 3.93
CA TYR A 165 -1.32 14.57 5.01
C TYR A 165 0.14 14.98 4.89
N ARG A 166 0.45 16.10 5.54
CA ARG A 166 1.82 16.49 5.85
C ARG A 166 1.93 16.63 7.36
N PRO A 167 2.80 15.85 8.02
CA PRO A 167 3.08 16.08 9.43
C PRO A 167 3.73 17.45 9.62
N LYS A 168 3.44 18.07 10.77
CA LYS A 168 3.97 19.39 11.11
C LYS A 168 5.49 19.40 10.99
N SER A 169 6.00 20.17 10.04
CA SER A 169 7.43 20.22 9.72
C SER A 169 7.79 21.61 9.20
N GLN A 170 9.07 21.94 9.29
CA GLN A 170 9.58 23.20 8.76
C GLN A 170 9.41 23.23 7.23
N LEU A 171 8.97 24.36 6.68
CA LEU A 171 9.04 24.62 5.24
C LEU A 171 10.34 25.35 4.90
N GLY A 172 10.65 25.41 3.60
CA GLY A 172 11.63 26.35 3.07
C GLY A 172 11.22 27.81 3.32
N SER A 173 12.01 28.75 2.79
CA SER A 173 11.61 30.15 2.76
C SER A 173 10.26 30.32 2.06
N ILE A 174 9.39 31.13 2.63
CA ILE A 174 8.09 31.42 2.03
C ILE A 174 8.27 32.34 0.83
N ALA A 175 7.71 31.92 -0.30
CA ALA A 175 7.42 32.78 -1.44
C ALA A 175 5.90 32.99 -1.53
N LYS A 176 5.46 33.93 -2.38
CA LYS A 176 4.04 34.18 -2.65
C LYS A 176 3.25 32.91 -3.03
N LYS A 177 3.92 31.96 -3.68
CA LYS A 177 3.39 30.63 -4.01
C LYS A 177 4.24 29.57 -3.31
N ILE A 178 3.60 28.66 -2.57
CA ILE A 178 4.30 27.58 -1.87
C ILE A 178 3.89 26.24 -2.47
N SER A 179 4.87 25.41 -2.80
CA SER A 179 4.65 24.00 -3.12
C SER A 179 4.86 23.16 -1.87
N VAL A 180 3.90 22.29 -1.54
CA VAL A 180 3.91 21.46 -0.35
C VAL A 180 3.72 19.99 -0.72
N GLU A 181 4.64 19.16 -0.27
CA GLU A 181 4.59 17.71 -0.47
C GLU A 181 3.67 17.06 0.58
N LEU A 182 2.77 16.21 0.09
CA LEU A 182 1.87 15.37 0.86
C LEU A 182 2.22 13.90 0.68
N GLN A 183 1.84 13.10 1.68
CA GLN A 183 1.95 11.64 1.67
C GLN A 183 0.62 11.01 2.07
N HIS A 184 0.40 9.76 1.66
CA HIS A 184 -0.78 9.01 2.08
C HIS A 184 -0.74 8.75 3.59
N GLN A 185 -1.85 8.96 4.30
CA GLN A 185 -1.96 8.63 5.72
C GLN A 185 -1.95 7.11 5.93
N ARG A 186 -2.63 6.39 5.04
CA ARG A 186 -2.94 4.97 5.19
C ARG A 186 -1.84 4.07 4.65
N ALA A 187 -2.02 2.78 4.86
CA ALA A 187 -1.28 1.73 4.17
C ALA A 187 -2.11 1.17 3.01
N MET A 188 -1.44 0.65 1.99
CA MET A 188 -2.09 -0.06 0.89
C MET A 188 -1.56 -1.49 0.78
N ILE A 189 -2.42 -2.44 0.44
CA ILE A 189 -2.03 -3.74 -0.09
C ILE A 189 -2.23 -3.71 -1.60
N ASN A 190 -1.24 -4.18 -2.35
CA ASN A 190 -1.37 -4.45 -3.77
C ASN A 190 -1.00 -5.92 -4.02
N PHE A 191 -1.96 -6.70 -4.50
CA PHE A 191 -1.67 -8.09 -4.82
C PHE A 191 -2.29 -8.51 -6.15
N LYS A 192 -1.65 -9.47 -6.80
CA LYS A 192 -2.15 -10.01 -8.06
C LYS A 192 -2.01 -11.52 -8.14
N PHE A 193 -2.89 -12.12 -8.92
CA PHE A 193 -2.86 -13.55 -9.21
C PHE A 193 -1.85 -13.84 -10.31
N GLU A 194 -1.06 -14.89 -10.14
CA GLU A 194 -0.07 -15.30 -11.14
C GLU A 194 -0.19 -16.79 -11.45
N GLY A 195 0.00 -17.11 -12.73
CA GLY A 195 0.01 -18.48 -13.21
C GLY A 195 -1.36 -19.18 -13.16
N ILE A 196 -2.46 -18.45 -13.09
CA ILE A 196 -3.84 -18.96 -13.06
C ILE A 196 -4.71 -18.14 -14.01
N GLN A 197 -5.67 -18.78 -14.68
CA GLN A 197 -6.64 -18.06 -15.51
C GLN A 197 -7.63 -17.27 -14.63
N ARG A 198 -7.87 -16.01 -15.00
CA ARG A 198 -8.88 -15.15 -14.34
C ARG A 198 -10.27 -15.78 -14.33
N SER A 199 -10.65 -16.49 -15.40
CA SER A 199 -11.92 -17.19 -15.53
C SER A 199 -12.13 -18.32 -14.52
N ASP A 200 -11.06 -18.82 -13.91
CA ASP A 200 -11.15 -19.88 -12.91
C ASP A 200 -11.51 -19.33 -11.53
N ILE A 201 -11.41 -18.01 -11.32
CA ILE A 201 -11.61 -17.34 -10.03
C ILE A 201 -12.98 -16.65 -10.02
N VAL A 202 -13.74 -16.87 -8.95
CA VAL A 202 -14.93 -16.06 -8.67
C VAL A 202 -14.47 -14.72 -8.11
N GLU A 203 -14.32 -13.70 -8.95
CA GLU A 203 -13.75 -12.39 -8.54
C GLU A 203 -14.45 -11.76 -7.32
N SER A 204 -15.77 -11.92 -7.20
CA SER A 204 -16.55 -11.39 -6.07
C SER A 204 -16.25 -12.08 -4.74
N SER A 205 -15.67 -13.29 -4.77
CA SER A 205 -15.25 -14.05 -3.59
C SER A 205 -13.92 -13.59 -3.01
N VAL A 206 -13.12 -12.81 -3.76
CA VAL A 206 -11.82 -12.33 -3.30
C VAL A 206 -12.03 -11.41 -2.09
N LYS A 207 -11.40 -11.76 -0.97
CA LYS A 207 -11.41 -11.01 0.28
C LYS A 207 -10.03 -11.02 0.92
N VAL A 208 -9.79 -10.01 1.73
CA VAL A 208 -8.64 -9.95 2.63
C VAL A 208 -9.18 -9.96 4.04
N VAL A 209 -8.73 -10.90 4.86
CA VAL A 209 -9.09 -10.96 6.28
C VAL A 209 -7.90 -10.50 7.10
N VAL A 210 -8.12 -9.55 8.00
CA VAL A 210 -7.09 -9.01 8.90
C VAL A 210 -7.64 -9.01 10.32
N ASN A 211 -7.03 -9.77 11.22
CA ASN A 211 -7.47 -9.89 12.62
C ASN A 211 -8.96 -10.22 12.77
N GLY A 212 -9.51 -11.03 11.85
CA GLY A 212 -10.93 -11.42 11.82
C GLY A 212 -11.84 -10.46 11.07
N GLU A 213 -11.38 -9.26 10.73
CA GLU A 213 -12.13 -8.30 9.91
C GLU A 213 -12.00 -8.62 8.43
N ILE A 214 -13.11 -8.57 7.70
CA ILE A 214 -13.18 -8.99 6.28
C ILE A 214 -13.31 -7.76 5.39
N TYR A 215 -12.36 -7.63 4.46
CA TYR A 215 -12.30 -6.55 3.49
C TYR A 215 -12.52 -7.07 2.06
N THR A 216 -13.28 -6.32 1.25
CA THR A 216 -13.41 -6.53 -0.20
C THR A 216 -12.54 -5.51 -0.93
N PRO A 217 -11.49 -5.94 -1.64
CA PRO A 217 -10.56 -5.03 -2.32
C PRO A 217 -11.13 -4.46 -3.62
N TYR A 218 -10.49 -3.41 -4.13
CA TYR A 218 -10.74 -2.81 -5.43
C TYR A 218 -10.05 -3.61 -6.54
N ASN A 219 -10.79 -4.01 -7.59
CA ASN A 219 -10.20 -4.64 -8.77
C ASN A 219 -9.67 -3.56 -9.72
N VAL A 220 -8.37 -3.61 -10.01
CA VAL A 220 -7.67 -2.61 -10.82
C VAL A 220 -8.02 -2.70 -12.30
N ARG A 221 -8.31 -3.90 -12.81
CA ARG A 221 -8.48 -4.16 -14.25
C ARG A 221 -9.76 -4.93 -14.56
N THR A 222 -10.40 -4.57 -15.67
CA THR A 222 -11.56 -5.31 -16.18
C THR A 222 -11.18 -6.58 -16.94
N ASP A 223 -9.94 -6.69 -17.44
CA ASP A 223 -9.41 -7.85 -18.17
C ASP A 223 -7.96 -8.17 -17.77
N GLY A 224 -7.40 -9.24 -18.36
CA GLY A 224 -6.04 -9.68 -18.09
C GLY A 224 -5.85 -10.30 -16.70
N THR A 225 -4.65 -10.11 -16.13
CA THR A 225 -4.31 -10.61 -14.80
C THR A 225 -5.11 -9.90 -13.72
N LEU A 226 -5.75 -10.69 -12.83
CA LEU A 226 -6.42 -10.15 -11.65
C LEU A 226 -5.43 -9.49 -10.70
N GLU A 227 -5.67 -8.22 -10.41
CA GLU A 227 -4.84 -7.39 -9.56
C GLU A 227 -5.75 -6.48 -8.73
N TYR A 228 -5.43 -6.38 -7.45
CA TYR A 228 -6.31 -5.81 -6.44
C TYR A 228 -5.54 -4.82 -5.58
N LEU A 229 -6.20 -3.69 -5.26
CA LEU A 229 -5.74 -2.73 -4.26
C LEU A 229 -6.67 -2.76 -3.04
N LEU A 230 -6.10 -2.55 -1.87
CA LEU A 230 -6.85 -2.43 -0.63
C LEU A 230 -6.20 -1.38 0.26
N ILE A 231 -6.97 -0.39 0.70
CA ILE A 231 -6.50 0.57 1.70
C ILE A 231 -6.81 0.00 3.08
N LEU A 232 -5.84 0.11 3.99
CA LEU A 232 -5.93 -0.34 5.37
C LEU A 232 -5.48 0.76 6.33
N PRO A 233 -6.02 0.83 7.55
CA PRO A 233 -5.47 1.67 8.61
C PRO A 233 -4.00 1.32 8.88
N GLU A 234 -3.18 2.35 9.08
CA GLU A 234 -1.78 2.27 9.46
C GLU A 234 -1.59 1.58 10.83
N SER A 235 -2.54 1.74 11.75
CA SER A 235 -2.47 1.14 13.10
C SER A 235 -2.71 -0.38 13.15
N ILE A 236 -2.97 -1.03 12.01
CA ILE A 236 -3.17 -2.48 11.97
C ILE A 236 -1.87 -3.20 12.32
N LYS A 237 -1.92 -4.04 13.36
CA LYS A 237 -0.89 -5.03 13.69
C LYS A 237 -1.34 -6.41 13.26
N THR A 238 -0.57 -7.06 12.39
CA THR A 238 -0.89 -8.43 11.97
C THR A 238 -0.48 -9.50 12.99
N SER A 239 0.13 -9.11 14.12
CA SER A 239 0.42 -10.02 15.25
C SER A 239 -0.77 -10.25 16.18
N ASP A 240 -1.73 -9.32 16.20
CA ASP A 240 -2.77 -9.26 17.23
C ASP A 240 -4.01 -10.04 16.76
N GLY A 241 -3.87 -11.35 16.52
CA GLY A 241 -4.97 -12.23 16.10
C GLY A 241 -4.58 -13.40 15.19
N THR A 242 -5.48 -13.74 14.24
CA THR A 242 -5.30 -14.80 13.23
C THR A 242 -4.36 -14.40 12.08
N GLY A 243 -3.74 -13.22 12.15
CA GLY A 243 -2.90 -12.67 11.10
C GLY A 243 -3.70 -12.08 9.93
N MET A 244 -3.00 -11.82 8.84
CA MET A 244 -3.61 -11.45 7.56
C MET A 244 -3.70 -12.67 6.65
N LYS A 245 -4.76 -12.76 5.87
CA LYS A 245 -4.94 -13.78 4.84
C LYS A 245 -5.73 -13.26 3.65
N VAL A 246 -5.42 -13.76 2.46
CA VAL A 246 -6.27 -13.60 1.27
C VAL A 246 -7.12 -14.85 1.12
N THR A 247 -8.43 -14.67 0.90
CA THR A 247 -9.36 -15.77 0.61
C THR A 247 -10.03 -15.56 -0.73
N TYR A 248 -10.27 -16.63 -1.47
CA TYR A 248 -10.98 -16.59 -2.75
C TYR A 248 -11.52 -17.98 -3.10
N SER A 249 -12.47 -18.05 -4.03
CA SER A 249 -13.10 -19.28 -4.49
C SER A 249 -12.92 -19.47 -6.00
N THR A 250 -12.94 -20.73 -6.45
CA THR A 250 -12.93 -21.06 -7.89
C THR A 250 -14.34 -21.20 -8.46
N VAL A 251 -14.49 -21.00 -9.78
CA VAL A 251 -15.78 -21.19 -10.45
C VAL A 251 -16.22 -22.65 -10.42
N ASN A 252 -17.54 -22.86 -10.35
CA ASN A 252 -18.14 -24.18 -10.57
C ASN A 252 -18.24 -24.41 -12.09
N PHE A 253 -17.48 -25.36 -12.63
CA PHE A 253 -17.52 -25.67 -14.06
C PHE A 253 -18.72 -26.54 -14.40
N PRO A 254 -19.66 -26.09 -15.25
CA PRO A 254 -20.70 -26.95 -15.76
C PRO A 254 -20.15 -27.75 -16.95
N SER A 255 -19.75 -29.00 -16.74
CA SER A 255 -19.91 -30.01 -17.79
C SER A 255 -20.00 -31.44 -17.24
N GLY A 256 -21.12 -32.10 -17.51
CA GLY A 256 -21.25 -33.55 -17.64
C GLY A 256 -21.24 -34.43 -16.38
N ALA A 257 -20.64 -34.00 -15.26
CA ALA A 257 -20.63 -34.78 -14.02
C ALA A 257 -20.89 -33.89 -12.81
N SER A 258 -21.93 -34.24 -12.04
CA SER A 258 -22.46 -33.52 -10.88
C SER A 258 -21.54 -33.47 -9.65
N ILE A 259 -20.22 -33.38 -9.83
CA ILE A 259 -19.20 -33.50 -8.76
C ILE A 259 -18.14 -32.40 -8.78
N HIS A 260 -18.26 -31.36 -9.60
CA HIS A 260 -17.31 -30.24 -9.59
C HIS A 260 -17.74 -29.14 -8.61
N GLN A 261 -17.40 -29.26 -7.33
CA GLN A 261 -17.67 -28.21 -6.35
C GLN A 261 -16.64 -27.07 -6.44
N SER A 262 -17.07 -25.85 -6.09
CA SER A 262 -16.19 -24.70 -5.84
C SER A 262 -15.20 -25.04 -4.72
N ILE A 263 -13.97 -24.53 -4.82
CA ILE A 263 -12.96 -24.68 -3.78
C ILE A 263 -12.64 -23.31 -3.22
N ASP A 264 -12.67 -23.20 -1.90
CA ASP A 264 -12.30 -22.00 -1.16
C ASP A 264 -10.83 -22.10 -0.73
N TYR A 265 -10.04 -21.10 -1.12
CA TYR A 265 -8.64 -20.95 -0.75
C TYR A 265 -8.46 -19.98 0.40
N GLU A 266 -7.50 -20.29 1.25
CA GLU A 266 -7.04 -19.43 2.32
C GLU A 266 -5.51 -19.35 2.31
N LEU A 267 -4.98 -18.17 1.98
CA LEU A 267 -3.55 -17.93 1.88
C LEU A 267 -3.13 -16.89 2.93
N PRO A 268 -2.56 -17.31 4.07
CA PRO A 268 -1.99 -16.38 5.04
C PRO A 268 -0.87 -15.53 4.42
N VAL A 269 -0.91 -14.26 4.74
CA VAL A 269 0.06 -13.23 4.38
C VAL A 269 0.88 -12.92 5.63
N THR A 270 2.20 -13.07 5.54
CA THR A 270 3.11 -12.66 6.59
C THR A 270 3.59 -11.23 6.29
N LEU A 271 3.22 -10.28 7.14
CA LEU A 271 3.64 -8.89 7.06
C LEU A 271 4.51 -8.50 8.25
N ASN A 272 5.54 -7.70 7.99
CA ASN A 272 6.22 -6.81 8.94
C ASN A 272 6.56 -7.37 10.33
N SER A 273 6.82 -8.67 10.45
CA SER A 273 7.16 -9.33 11.72
C SER A 273 6.24 -8.99 12.90
N GLY A 274 4.97 -8.63 12.64
CA GLY A 274 4.02 -8.22 13.68
C GLY A 274 3.99 -6.72 14.05
N ASN A 275 4.75 -5.87 13.35
CA ASN A 275 4.66 -4.42 13.51
C ASN A 275 3.39 -3.85 12.85
N GLU A 276 3.08 -2.59 13.18
CA GLU A 276 2.04 -1.81 12.50
C GLU A 276 2.36 -1.62 11.01
N LEU A 277 1.32 -1.45 10.20
CA LEU A 277 1.50 -1.08 8.80
C LEU A 277 2.02 0.36 8.72
N GLY A 278 3.03 0.59 7.90
CA GLY A 278 3.59 1.93 7.72
C GLY A 278 2.63 2.83 6.95
N SER A 279 2.44 4.04 7.45
CA SER A 279 1.82 5.13 6.69
C SER A 279 2.61 5.36 5.38
N ASN A 280 1.91 5.61 4.28
CA ASN A 280 2.48 5.80 2.96
C ASN A 280 3.22 4.56 2.39
N ASN A 281 3.04 3.39 2.97
CA ASN A 281 3.59 2.14 2.44
C ASN A 281 2.54 1.38 1.63
N CYS A 282 2.99 0.76 0.54
CA CYS A 282 2.25 -0.24 -0.21
C CYS A 282 2.95 -1.60 -0.11
N TYR A 283 2.20 -2.62 0.31
CA TYR A 283 2.66 -3.99 0.49
C TYR A 283 2.30 -4.81 -0.74
N CYS A 284 3.31 -5.13 -1.54
CA CYS A 284 3.16 -5.79 -2.82
C CYS A 284 3.52 -7.28 -2.74
N PHE A 285 2.66 -8.16 -3.27
CA PHE A 285 2.93 -9.59 -3.38
C PHE A 285 2.12 -10.28 -4.49
N THR A 286 2.59 -11.43 -4.97
CA THR A 286 1.83 -12.28 -5.90
C THR A 286 1.22 -13.48 -5.19
N LEU A 287 0.02 -13.86 -5.61
CA LEU A 287 -0.64 -15.10 -5.25
C LEU A 287 -0.39 -16.09 -6.37
N SER A 288 0.45 -17.09 -6.12
CA SER A 288 0.74 -18.13 -7.12
C SER A 288 -0.31 -19.22 -7.02
N GLY A 289 -1.14 -19.37 -8.07
CA GLY A 289 -2.05 -20.50 -8.17
C GLY A 289 -1.32 -21.83 -8.33
N LYS A 290 -0.09 -21.81 -8.88
CA LYS A 290 0.72 -23.01 -9.13
C LYS A 290 1.40 -23.55 -7.88
N GLU A 291 1.96 -22.66 -7.07
CA GLU A 291 2.66 -23.04 -5.85
C GLU A 291 1.74 -22.98 -4.63
N LEU A 292 0.57 -22.35 -4.79
CA LEU A 292 -0.40 -22.08 -3.72
C LEU A 292 0.29 -21.43 -2.54
N SER A 293 1.11 -20.44 -2.90
CA SER A 293 1.99 -19.68 -2.05
C SER A 293 1.80 -18.20 -2.35
N ILE A 294 2.25 -17.39 -1.40
CA ILE A 294 2.41 -15.97 -1.62
C ILE A 294 3.91 -15.72 -1.81
N SER A 295 4.27 -14.89 -2.79
CA SER A 295 5.64 -14.40 -2.90
C SER A 295 6.07 -13.71 -1.60
N PRO A 296 7.36 -13.52 -1.34
CA PRO A 296 7.79 -12.56 -0.33
C PRO A 296 7.08 -11.22 -0.55
N VAL A 297 6.57 -10.63 0.53
CA VAL A 297 5.98 -9.30 0.49
C VAL A 297 7.11 -8.29 0.36
N THR A 298 6.97 -7.37 -0.59
CA THR A 298 7.87 -6.24 -0.73
C THR A 298 7.13 -4.95 -0.42
N ILE A 299 7.81 -4.04 0.24
CA ILE A 299 7.24 -2.75 0.62
C ILE A 299 7.78 -1.68 -0.32
N VAL A 300 6.87 -0.92 -0.92
CA VAL A 300 7.21 0.27 -1.69
C VAL A 300 6.54 1.49 -1.08
N ASN A 301 7.14 2.65 -1.27
CA ASN A 301 6.50 3.91 -0.94
C ASN A 301 5.33 4.12 -1.90
N TRP A 302 4.13 4.33 -1.38
CA TRP A 302 2.90 4.43 -2.18
C TRP A 302 2.96 5.64 -3.11
N THR A 303 3.38 6.80 -2.60
CA THR A 303 3.49 8.03 -3.39
C THR A 303 4.47 7.93 -4.58
N THR A 304 5.58 7.20 -4.43
CA THR A 304 6.68 7.18 -5.42
C THR A 304 6.81 5.86 -6.17
N GLY A 305 6.27 4.76 -5.65
CA GLY A 305 6.46 3.41 -6.17
C GLY A 305 7.85 2.82 -5.90
N GLU A 306 8.73 3.54 -5.18
CA GLU A 306 10.10 3.11 -4.93
C GLU A 306 10.18 2.13 -3.75
N PRO A 307 11.06 1.10 -3.80
CA PRO A 307 11.25 0.19 -2.67
C PRO A 307 11.66 0.93 -1.39
N VAL A 308 11.08 0.54 -0.26
CA VAL A 308 11.49 1.02 1.06
C VAL A 308 12.72 0.23 1.52
N SER A 309 13.78 0.91 1.96
CA SER A 309 15.01 0.25 2.40
C SER A 309 14.80 -0.53 3.71
N GLY A 310 15.15 -1.81 3.75
CA GLY A 310 15.47 -2.54 5.00
C GLY A 310 14.48 -3.58 5.51
N GLU A 311 13.36 -3.87 4.84
CA GLU A 311 12.36 -4.81 5.35
C GLU A 311 12.07 -5.94 4.36
N TYR A 312 12.59 -7.14 4.66
CA TYR A 312 12.19 -8.42 4.05
C TYR A 312 12.04 -9.45 5.15
N VAL A 313 10.82 -9.96 5.38
CA VAL A 313 10.65 -11.18 6.18
C VAL A 313 9.56 -12.05 5.57
N ALA A 314 9.95 -13.25 5.15
CA ALA A 314 9.06 -14.38 5.01
C ALA A 314 9.77 -15.62 5.56
N VAL A 315 9.18 -16.29 6.56
CA VAL A 315 9.36 -17.74 6.80
C VAL A 315 8.10 -18.28 7.49
N THR A 316 7.51 -19.36 6.97
CA THR A 316 6.57 -20.20 7.71
C THR A 316 7.04 -21.65 7.59
N ALA A 317 7.04 -22.41 8.69
CA ALA A 317 7.36 -23.83 8.71
C ALA A 317 6.12 -24.68 8.35
N TYR A 318 6.31 -25.77 7.59
CA TYR A 318 5.23 -26.66 7.12
C TYR A 318 5.47 -28.14 7.54
N PRO A 319 4.46 -29.04 7.47
CA PRO A 319 4.65 -30.47 7.73
C PRO A 319 5.44 -31.18 6.62
N THR A 320 6.17 -32.23 7.02
CA THR A 320 7.14 -32.94 6.17
C THR A 320 6.59 -34.30 5.67
N PHE A 321 6.54 -34.46 4.35
CA PHE A 321 6.30 -35.68 3.58
C PHE A 321 7.57 -36.52 3.46
N LYS A 322 7.41 -37.84 3.46
CA LYS A 322 8.50 -38.80 3.21
C LYS A 322 8.32 -39.49 1.86
N GLY A 323 9.37 -39.52 1.05
CA GLY A 323 9.40 -40.12 -0.28
C GLY A 323 10.82 -40.44 -0.75
N PRO A 324 11.01 -40.90 -2.00
CA PRO A 324 12.32 -41.23 -2.54
C PRO A 324 13.27 -40.03 -2.56
N ALA A 325 14.48 -40.21 -2.03
CA ALA A 325 15.49 -39.14 -1.96
C ALA A 325 15.88 -38.61 -3.34
N ASN A 326 16.04 -37.28 -3.43
CA ASN A 326 16.44 -36.57 -4.65
C ASN A 326 15.53 -36.83 -5.87
N LYS A 327 14.23 -37.02 -5.63
CA LYS A 327 13.23 -37.17 -6.69
C LYS A 327 12.26 -36.00 -6.71
N THR A 328 11.80 -35.67 -7.90
CA THR A 328 10.70 -34.73 -8.13
C THR A 328 9.45 -35.51 -8.49
N TYR A 329 8.36 -35.21 -7.80
CA TYR A 329 7.02 -35.68 -8.14
C TYR A 329 6.13 -34.48 -8.45
N TYR A 330 5.01 -34.73 -9.11
CA TYR A 330 4.09 -33.71 -9.57
C TYR A 330 2.71 -34.01 -9.01
N PHE A 331 2.29 -33.22 -8.02
CA PHE A 331 1.00 -33.44 -7.38
C PHE A 331 -0.07 -32.68 -8.15
N TYR A 332 -1.17 -33.38 -8.41
CA TYR A 332 -2.41 -32.74 -8.82
C TYR A 332 -3.36 -32.74 -7.63
N TYR A 333 -3.70 -31.53 -7.19
CA TYR A 333 -4.73 -31.31 -6.21
C TYR A 333 -6.08 -31.29 -6.93
N ASP A 334 -7.19 -31.52 -6.24
CA ASP A 334 -8.54 -31.30 -6.82
C ASP A 334 -8.81 -29.81 -7.18
N ASN A 335 -7.78 -28.97 -7.20
CA ASN A 335 -7.83 -27.52 -7.36
C ASN A 335 -8.30 -27.05 -8.75
N LYS A 336 -8.25 -27.93 -9.77
CA LYS A 336 -8.67 -27.67 -11.17
C LYS A 336 -8.08 -26.41 -11.80
N LEU A 337 -6.97 -25.91 -11.27
CA LEU A 337 -6.32 -24.72 -11.81
C LEU A 337 -5.68 -25.07 -13.14
N VAL A 338 -5.91 -24.25 -14.16
CA VAL A 338 -5.25 -24.39 -15.46
C VAL A 338 -4.35 -23.19 -15.76
N ASP A 339 -3.25 -23.46 -16.47
CA ASP A 339 -2.37 -22.41 -16.96
C ASP A 339 -3.02 -21.64 -18.13
N ALA A 340 -2.33 -20.62 -18.65
CA ALA A 340 -2.82 -19.80 -19.76
C ALA A 340 -3.05 -20.57 -21.07
N GLN A 341 -2.59 -21.83 -21.16
CA GLN A 341 -2.78 -22.71 -22.31
C GLN A 341 -3.88 -23.77 -22.05
N GLY A 342 -4.55 -23.71 -20.90
CA GLY A 342 -5.64 -24.62 -20.54
C GLY A 342 -5.18 -25.96 -19.97
N LYS A 343 -3.90 -26.10 -19.60
CA LYS A 343 -3.35 -27.33 -19.04
C LYS A 343 -3.45 -27.31 -17.52
N ALA A 344 -3.85 -28.45 -16.94
CA ALA A 344 -3.87 -28.67 -15.50
C ALA A 344 -2.52 -28.33 -14.86
N ILE A 345 -2.56 -27.52 -13.81
CA ILE A 345 -1.35 -27.09 -13.10
C ILE A 345 -0.95 -28.18 -12.11
N LEU A 346 0.20 -28.80 -12.40
CA LEU A 346 0.86 -29.72 -11.48
C LEU A 346 1.84 -28.98 -10.58
N GLN A 347 1.81 -29.28 -9.28
CA GLN A 347 2.76 -28.74 -8.32
C GLN A 347 3.98 -29.66 -8.23
N ALA A 348 5.15 -29.14 -8.59
CA ALA A 348 6.40 -29.88 -8.46
C ALA A 348 6.80 -29.97 -6.98
N ILE A 349 7.04 -31.20 -6.52
CA ILE A 349 7.38 -31.56 -5.15
C ILE A 349 8.77 -32.20 -5.18
N ASN A 350 9.76 -31.49 -4.66
CA ASN A 350 11.13 -31.97 -4.59
C ASN A 350 11.39 -32.60 -3.21
N PHE A 351 11.79 -33.87 -3.23
CA PHE A 351 12.28 -34.56 -2.06
C PHE A 351 13.79 -34.33 -1.93
N ASN A 352 14.22 -33.88 -0.76
CA ASN A 352 15.63 -33.64 -0.46
C ASN A 352 16.42 -34.96 -0.40
N LYS A 353 17.72 -34.87 -0.07
CA LYS A 353 18.62 -36.03 0.09
C LYS A 353 18.15 -37.05 1.14
N ASP A 354 17.34 -36.62 2.09
CA ASP A 354 16.81 -37.42 3.20
C ASP A 354 15.40 -37.95 2.89
N GLY A 355 14.94 -37.77 1.64
CA GLY A 355 13.62 -38.17 1.20
C GLY A 355 12.50 -37.36 1.83
N GLU A 356 12.77 -36.11 2.20
CA GLU A 356 11.82 -35.22 2.86
C GLU A 356 11.39 -34.06 1.96
N CYS A 357 10.10 -33.70 2.02
CA CYS A 357 9.57 -32.51 1.39
C CYS A 357 8.55 -31.85 2.32
N THR A 358 8.49 -30.53 2.39
CA THR A 358 7.68 -29.81 3.36
C THR A 358 6.55 -29.05 2.64
N ILE A 359 5.28 -29.40 2.93
CA ILE A 359 4.09 -28.84 2.23
C ILE A 359 3.11 -28.30 3.27
N LYS A 360 2.63 -27.07 3.10
CA LYS A 360 1.67 -26.41 4.00
C LYS A 360 0.37 -27.20 4.16
N PRO A 361 -0.17 -27.38 5.38
CA PRO A 361 -1.48 -27.98 5.58
C PRO A 361 -2.55 -26.91 5.39
N ASP A 362 -3.40 -27.08 4.38
CA ASP A 362 -4.39 -26.06 3.98
C ASP A 362 -5.72 -26.68 3.49
N GLY A 363 -6.02 -27.92 3.89
CA GLY A 363 -7.27 -28.60 3.58
C GLY A 363 -7.34 -29.21 2.17
N ARG A 364 -6.34 -28.95 1.31
CA ARG A 364 -6.32 -29.44 -0.07
C ARG A 364 -6.30 -30.96 -0.15
N ILE A 365 -6.94 -31.46 -1.20
CA ILE A 365 -7.06 -32.90 -1.49
C ILE A 365 -6.13 -33.23 -2.66
N ILE A 366 -5.03 -33.95 -2.41
CA ILE A 366 -4.21 -34.52 -3.49
C ILE A 366 -4.96 -35.72 -4.05
N THR A 367 -5.21 -35.68 -5.36
CA THR A 367 -5.93 -36.73 -6.06
C THR A 367 -5.04 -37.52 -7.00
N HIS A 368 -3.89 -36.97 -7.44
CA HIS A 368 -2.92 -37.69 -8.27
C HIS A 368 -1.49 -37.33 -7.89
N ILE A 369 -0.58 -38.31 -7.99
CA ILE A 369 0.86 -38.11 -7.88
C ILE A 369 1.49 -38.63 -9.17
N LEU A 370 2.12 -37.74 -9.93
CA LEU A 370 2.67 -37.99 -11.26
C LEU A 370 4.20 -37.84 -11.24
N THR A 371 4.86 -38.36 -12.27
CA THR A 371 6.33 -38.42 -12.34
C THR A 371 6.94 -37.36 -13.25
N ASN A 372 6.17 -36.80 -14.19
CA ASN A 372 6.64 -35.76 -15.10
C ASN A 372 5.71 -34.54 -15.09
N ALA A 373 6.28 -33.35 -15.30
CA ALA A 373 5.53 -32.09 -15.41
C ALA A 373 4.54 -32.08 -16.61
N ALA A 374 4.76 -32.95 -17.58
CA ALA A 374 3.95 -33.07 -18.78
C ALA A 374 2.79 -34.07 -18.66
N ASP A 375 2.78 -34.89 -17.62
CA ASP A 375 1.77 -35.92 -17.43
C ASP A 375 0.38 -35.29 -17.25
N ILE A 376 -0.67 -36.02 -17.65
CA ILE A 376 -2.05 -35.56 -17.55
C ILE A 376 -2.74 -36.36 -16.44
N PRO A 377 -3.39 -35.70 -15.46
CA PRO A 377 -4.25 -36.37 -14.49
C PRO A 377 -5.45 -37.02 -15.21
N THR A 378 -5.68 -38.30 -14.95
CA THR A 378 -6.76 -39.10 -15.54
C THR A 378 -7.37 -40.00 -14.47
N ASP A 379 -8.57 -40.50 -14.68
CA ASP A 379 -9.18 -41.44 -13.71
C ASP A 379 -8.35 -42.72 -13.49
N GLN A 380 -7.44 -43.06 -14.40
CA GLN A 380 -6.57 -44.23 -14.28
C GLN A 380 -5.43 -44.07 -13.28
N ASN A 381 -4.94 -42.83 -13.05
CA ASN A 381 -3.82 -42.55 -12.14
C ASN A 381 -4.27 -41.79 -10.87
N LYS A 382 -5.58 -41.85 -10.58
CA LYS A 382 -6.20 -41.25 -9.40
C LYS A 382 -5.94 -42.09 -8.15
N LEU A 383 -5.62 -41.41 -7.05
CA LEU A 383 -5.43 -42.00 -5.73
C LEU A 383 -6.76 -42.53 -5.17
N VAL A 384 -6.74 -43.74 -4.62
CA VAL A 384 -7.96 -44.44 -4.15
C VAL A 384 -8.32 -44.09 -2.70
N PRO A 385 -7.34 -43.73 -1.85
CA PRO A 385 -7.60 -42.69 -0.86
C PRO A 385 -6.92 -41.40 -1.33
N PRO A 386 -7.69 -40.35 -1.63
CA PRO A 386 -7.08 -39.05 -1.83
C PRO A 386 -6.47 -38.56 -0.51
N ILE A 387 -5.39 -37.81 -0.60
CA ILE A 387 -4.66 -37.31 0.56
C ILE A 387 -5.22 -35.94 0.94
N ILE A 388 -5.72 -35.79 2.18
CA ILE A 388 -6.21 -34.52 2.70
C ILE A 388 -5.12 -33.86 3.54
N LEU A 389 -4.65 -32.69 3.10
CA LEU A 389 -3.64 -31.90 3.80
C LEU A 389 -4.23 -31.27 5.06
N GLY A 390 -3.74 -31.64 6.24
CA GLY A 390 -4.15 -31.05 7.54
C GLY A 390 -4.90 -31.99 8.49
N ASN A 391 -5.14 -33.25 8.12
CA ASN A 391 -5.78 -34.24 9.00
C ASN A 391 -4.92 -35.49 9.28
N THR A 392 -3.61 -35.44 8.99
CA THR A 392 -2.68 -36.57 9.15
C THR A 392 -1.31 -36.09 9.62
N GLU A 393 -0.73 -36.75 10.64
CA GLU A 393 0.51 -36.31 11.30
C GLU A 393 1.79 -36.65 10.50
N LYS A 394 1.78 -37.69 9.64
CA LYS A 394 2.89 -38.08 8.76
C LYS A 394 2.36 -38.85 7.55
N MET A 395 2.90 -38.60 6.36
CA MET A 395 2.56 -39.33 5.13
C MET A 395 3.79 -39.87 4.42
N TYR A 396 3.70 -41.14 4.03
CA TYR A 396 4.70 -41.87 3.27
C TYR A 396 4.19 -42.09 1.86
N ILE A 397 4.95 -41.61 0.87
CA ILE A 397 4.69 -41.90 -0.54
C ILE A 397 5.51 -43.13 -0.90
N ALA A 398 4.84 -44.28 -0.95
CA ALA A 398 5.36 -45.48 -1.58
C ALA A 398 4.67 -45.62 -2.94
N ILE A 399 5.43 -45.41 -4.01
CA ILE A 399 5.00 -45.65 -5.39
C ILE A 399 5.82 -46.81 -5.93
#